data_AF-A0A923DLL9-F1
#
_entry.id   AF-A0A923DLL9-F1
#
_cell.length_a   1.000
_cell.length_b   1.000
_cell.length_c   1.000
_cell.angle_alpha   90.00
_cell.angle_beta   90.00
_cell.angle_gamma   90.00
#
_symmetry.space_group_name_H-M   'P 1'
#
loop_
_entity.id
_entity.type
_entity.pdbx_description
1 polymer ?
#
loop_
_entity_poly.entity_id
_entity_poly.type
_entity_poly.pdbx_seq_one_letter_code
_entity_poly.pdbx_strand_id
1 'polypeptide(L)'
;MSAKESCPPPTLAAGDRRHGFIIRRIEQIPEIRVTAYDIEHEKTGAKILHLHCDDRENLFSIGFRTPPRDSTGVPHILEHSVLAGSEHYPLKDVFNELLQGTLQTFINAFTYPDKTIYPVASQEKRDFFNLARVYTDLVLRPRLLKETFLQEGRHFEFQNDGEMTVSGIVYNEMRGAYSSPDTLIYKAIQENLYPGTPYAFDSGGDPKVIPTLTYEQFREFHRIFYSPTNARFFLYGDIPTEEHIAFLAEMLVGFDRVAVESSIPDQNPWREPRAIHGFYPIDREEKPTGKTTVNLAWMTVDNTDGGTAMLLAIAADLLIGSAAAPLRKALIDSGLGEDLSPVTGLEKDLKQIAFAVGLRGTEPDKAAQIEALILDTLKDVTANGFDRELIEGTLHQIEFHGREMVRGAYPYGIVLMGRAYHTWLYDGDPLTDMNFPRTILEIRRKWDADPPSSRGASGSGFWRIPTGSSLSWNRAGPFRRNGSR
;
A
#
# COMPACT_ATOMS: atom_id res chain seq x y z
N MET A 1 -26.73 -0.57 -30.39
CA MET A 1 -25.91 -0.77 -29.18
C MET A 1 -24.55 -1.24 -29.67
N SER A 2 -23.55 -0.36 -29.58
CA SER A 2 -22.21 -0.63 -30.11
C SER A 2 -21.47 -1.58 -29.17
N ALA A 3 -20.70 -2.53 -29.70
CA ALA A 3 -20.02 -3.58 -28.95
C ALA A 3 -18.98 -3.09 -27.90
N LYS A 4 -18.76 -1.78 -27.77
CA LYS A 4 -17.79 -1.14 -26.85
C LYS A 4 -18.32 -0.84 -25.44
N GLU A 5 -19.56 -1.23 -25.12
CA GLU A 5 -20.19 -0.92 -23.82
C GLU A 5 -20.26 -2.10 -22.85
N SER A 6 -19.75 -3.29 -23.23
CA SER A 6 -19.82 -4.51 -22.43
C SER A 6 -18.43 -5.03 -22.05
N CYS A 7 -18.32 -5.78 -20.95
CA CYS A 7 -17.11 -6.55 -20.65
C CYS A 7 -16.73 -7.43 -21.85
N PRO A 8 -15.44 -7.58 -22.18
CA PRO A 8 -15.03 -8.54 -23.20
C PRO A 8 -15.55 -9.95 -22.84
N PRO A 9 -16.18 -10.68 -23.76
CA PRO A 9 -16.70 -12.00 -23.46
C PRO A 9 -15.54 -12.94 -23.06
N PRO A 10 -15.74 -13.83 -22.08
CA PRO A 10 -14.70 -14.75 -21.68
C PRO A 10 -14.38 -15.74 -22.81
N THR A 11 -13.11 -15.94 -23.10
CA THR A 11 -12.63 -16.88 -24.13
C THR A 11 -12.23 -18.24 -23.57
N LEU A 12 -12.13 -18.33 -22.25
CA LEU A 12 -11.84 -19.55 -21.48
C LEU A 12 -12.97 -19.81 -20.47
N ALA A 13 -12.97 -20.98 -19.85
CA ALA A 13 -13.89 -21.35 -18.78
C ALA A 13 -13.16 -21.66 -17.47
N ALA A 14 -13.84 -21.49 -16.33
CA ALA A 14 -13.31 -21.98 -15.05
C ALA A 14 -13.11 -23.50 -15.11
N GLY A 15 -11.95 -23.97 -14.64
CA GLY A 15 -11.50 -25.36 -14.74
C GLY A 15 -10.67 -25.67 -15.99
N ASP A 16 -10.62 -24.77 -16.98
CA ASP A 16 -9.75 -24.95 -18.14
C ASP A 16 -8.28 -25.02 -17.73
N ARG A 17 -7.53 -25.88 -18.41
CA ARG A 17 -6.07 -25.99 -18.30
C ARG A 17 -5.39 -25.60 -19.59
N ARG A 18 -4.40 -24.73 -19.52
CA ARG A 18 -3.59 -24.26 -20.64
C ARG A 18 -2.15 -24.07 -20.19
N HIS A 19 -1.19 -24.67 -20.90
CA HIS A 19 0.24 -24.51 -20.63
C HIS A 19 0.69 -24.70 -19.16
N GLY A 20 0.04 -25.60 -18.40
CA GLY A 20 0.34 -25.82 -16.98
C GLY A 20 -0.33 -24.83 -16.01
N PHE A 21 -1.24 -24.00 -16.50
CA PHE A 21 -2.08 -23.09 -15.71
C PHE A 21 -3.51 -23.61 -15.66
N ILE A 22 -4.18 -23.39 -14.53
CA ILE A 22 -5.60 -23.65 -14.34
C ILE A 22 -6.36 -22.34 -14.12
N ILE A 23 -7.45 -22.14 -14.85
CA ILE A 23 -8.36 -21.03 -14.63
C ILE A 23 -9.22 -21.38 -13.41
N ARG A 24 -9.04 -20.69 -12.29
CA ARG A 24 -9.78 -20.94 -11.04
C ARG A 24 -11.17 -20.34 -11.09
N ARG A 25 -11.24 -19.08 -11.53
CA ARG A 25 -12.48 -18.30 -11.57
C ARG A 25 -12.41 -17.31 -12.73
N ILE A 26 -13.58 -17.04 -13.29
CA ILE A 26 -13.81 -15.95 -14.24
C ILE A 26 -14.99 -15.14 -13.72
N GLU A 27 -14.83 -13.82 -13.67
CA GLU A 27 -15.87 -12.91 -13.20
C GLU A 27 -15.94 -11.69 -14.11
N GLN A 28 -17.13 -11.40 -14.63
CA GLN A 28 -17.36 -10.15 -15.36
C GLN A 28 -17.77 -9.08 -14.34
N ILE A 29 -17.15 -7.91 -14.45
CA ILE A 29 -17.41 -6.73 -13.61
C ILE A 29 -17.89 -5.60 -14.52
N PRO A 30 -19.19 -5.55 -14.86
CA PRO A 30 -19.74 -4.58 -15.82
C PRO A 30 -19.49 -3.12 -15.43
N GLU A 31 -19.46 -2.83 -14.14
CA GLU A 31 -19.31 -1.48 -13.59
C GLU A 31 -17.97 -0.83 -13.99
N ILE A 32 -16.92 -1.64 -14.20
CA ILE A 32 -15.62 -1.20 -14.70
C ILE A 32 -15.26 -1.81 -16.07
N ARG A 33 -16.21 -2.53 -16.69
CA ARG A 33 -16.10 -3.16 -18.03
C ARG A 33 -14.90 -4.11 -18.18
N VAL A 34 -14.63 -4.88 -17.14
CA VAL A 34 -13.53 -5.84 -17.08
C VAL A 34 -14.08 -7.26 -17.00
N THR A 35 -13.38 -8.21 -17.62
CA THR A 35 -13.50 -9.65 -17.34
C THR A 35 -12.25 -10.10 -16.60
N ALA A 36 -12.41 -10.41 -15.32
CA ALA A 36 -11.34 -10.87 -14.46
C ALA A 36 -11.12 -12.38 -14.60
N TYR A 37 -9.87 -12.81 -14.72
CA TYR A 37 -9.44 -14.20 -14.69
C TYR A 37 -8.50 -14.40 -13.50
N ASP A 38 -8.90 -15.29 -12.59
CA ASP A 38 -8.08 -15.76 -11.47
C ASP A 38 -7.44 -17.09 -11.89
N ILE A 39 -6.12 -17.12 -11.98
CA ILE A 39 -5.35 -18.19 -12.62
C ILE A 39 -4.22 -18.61 -11.69
N GLU A 40 -3.95 -19.92 -11.64
CA GLU A 40 -2.80 -20.47 -10.91
C GLU A 40 -1.93 -21.31 -11.85
N HIS A 41 -0.60 -21.11 -11.78
CA HIS A 41 0.35 -22.04 -12.39
C HIS A 41 0.46 -23.29 -11.52
N GLU A 42 0.01 -24.45 -12.01
CA GLU A 42 -0.12 -25.68 -11.21
C GLU A 42 1.24 -26.12 -10.63
N LYS A 43 2.31 -25.99 -11.41
CA LYS A 43 3.65 -26.47 -11.04
C LYS A 43 4.29 -25.65 -9.93
N THR A 44 4.25 -24.31 -10.02
CA THR A 44 4.94 -23.44 -9.04
C THR A 44 4.01 -22.87 -7.97
N GLY A 45 2.70 -22.83 -8.22
CA GLY A 45 1.74 -22.11 -7.38
C GLY A 45 1.71 -20.61 -7.57
N ALA A 46 2.37 -20.08 -8.62
CA ALA A 46 2.26 -18.66 -8.96
C ALA A 46 0.80 -18.29 -9.17
N LYS A 47 0.37 -17.19 -8.54
CA LYS A 47 -0.99 -16.64 -8.69
C LYS A 47 -0.97 -15.52 -9.72
N ILE A 48 -1.96 -15.50 -10.59
CA ILE A 48 -2.08 -14.55 -11.69
C ILE A 48 -3.50 -14.00 -11.68
N LEU A 49 -3.61 -12.68 -11.75
CA LEU A 49 -4.86 -11.97 -11.96
C LEU A 49 -4.77 -11.21 -13.27
N HIS A 50 -5.64 -11.54 -14.22
CA HIS A 50 -5.78 -10.78 -15.46
C HIS A 50 -7.11 -10.04 -15.49
N LEU A 51 -7.05 -8.72 -15.62
CA LEU A 51 -8.20 -7.85 -15.86
C LEU A 51 -8.30 -7.50 -17.35
N HIS A 52 -8.99 -8.35 -18.10
CA HIS A 52 -9.16 -8.19 -19.56
C HIS A 52 -10.23 -7.14 -19.87
N CYS A 53 -9.89 -6.11 -20.63
CA CYS A 53 -10.80 -5.02 -21.01
C CYS A 53 -10.41 -4.42 -22.36
N ASP A 54 -11.30 -3.62 -22.98
CA ASP A 54 -11.01 -2.92 -24.24
C ASP A 54 -10.16 -1.65 -24.01
N ASP A 55 -9.03 -1.76 -23.32
CA ASP A 55 -8.04 -0.70 -23.14
C ASP A 55 -6.72 -1.09 -23.81
N ARG A 56 -6.29 -0.26 -24.76
CA ARG A 56 -5.02 -0.45 -25.47
C ARG A 56 -3.81 -0.34 -24.54
N GLU A 57 -3.96 0.37 -23.42
CA GLU A 57 -2.93 0.45 -22.40
C GLU A 57 -2.81 -0.87 -21.64
N ASN A 58 -1.77 -1.66 -21.94
CA ASN A 58 -1.55 -2.94 -21.29
C ASN A 58 -0.53 -2.81 -20.16
N LEU A 59 -0.80 -3.42 -19.01
CA LEU A 59 0.06 -3.41 -17.83
C LEU A 59 0.45 -4.84 -17.44
N PHE A 60 1.73 -5.05 -17.19
CA PHE A 60 2.29 -6.22 -16.55
C PHE A 60 2.87 -5.81 -15.21
N SER A 61 2.68 -6.62 -14.19
CA SER A 61 3.38 -6.48 -12.93
C SER A 61 3.67 -7.84 -12.32
N ILE A 62 4.84 -7.95 -11.71
CA ILE A 62 5.21 -9.05 -10.83
C ILE A 62 5.52 -8.48 -9.44
N GLY A 63 4.81 -8.95 -8.43
CA GLY A 63 4.99 -8.55 -7.04
C GLY A 63 5.29 -9.72 -6.12
N PHE A 64 6.05 -9.46 -5.06
CA PHE A 64 6.44 -10.44 -4.05
C PHE A 64 6.12 -9.92 -2.65
N ARG A 65 5.73 -10.81 -1.74
CA ARG A 65 5.78 -10.50 -0.30
C ARG A 65 7.24 -10.50 0.15
N THR A 66 7.70 -9.39 0.69
CA THR A 66 9.09 -9.14 1.09
C THR A 66 9.17 -8.58 2.51
N PRO A 67 8.63 -9.27 3.54
CA PRO A 67 8.65 -8.77 4.91
C PRO A 67 10.09 -8.59 5.41
N PRO A 68 10.49 -7.36 5.83
CA PRO A 68 11.79 -7.14 6.44
C PRO A 68 11.89 -7.80 7.81
N ARG A 69 13.11 -8.10 8.25
CA ARG A 69 13.41 -8.64 9.59
C ARG A 69 14.22 -7.67 10.45
N ASP A 70 14.65 -6.57 9.86
CA ASP A 70 15.43 -5.49 10.43
C ASP A 70 15.28 -4.26 9.54
N SER A 71 15.85 -3.12 9.95
CA SER A 71 15.82 -1.87 9.19
C SER A 71 17.04 -1.71 8.27
N THR A 72 17.62 -2.80 7.76
CA THR A 72 18.76 -2.72 6.83
C THR A 72 18.39 -2.20 5.44
N GLY A 73 17.10 -2.13 5.11
CA GLY A 73 16.63 -1.75 3.78
C GLY A 73 16.87 -2.83 2.71
N VAL A 74 17.10 -4.10 3.11
CA VAL A 74 17.38 -5.17 2.14
C VAL A 74 16.31 -5.34 1.04
N PRO A 75 14.99 -5.16 1.27
CA PRO A 75 14.00 -5.22 0.19
C PRO A 75 14.21 -4.08 -0.83
N HIS A 76 14.48 -2.87 -0.34
CA HIS A 76 14.68 -1.67 -1.16
C HIS A 76 15.99 -1.73 -1.97
N ILE A 77 17.08 -2.16 -1.34
CA ILE A 77 18.36 -2.38 -2.02
C ILE A 77 18.24 -3.46 -3.09
N LEU A 78 17.47 -4.53 -2.84
CA LEU A 78 17.18 -5.54 -3.85
C LEU A 78 16.33 -4.99 -4.99
N GLU A 79 15.34 -4.17 -4.70
CA GLU A 79 14.50 -3.53 -5.71
C GLU A 79 15.33 -2.78 -6.76
N HIS A 80 16.28 -1.96 -6.32
CA HIS A 80 17.25 -1.33 -7.22
C HIS A 80 18.18 -2.36 -7.90
N SER A 81 18.76 -3.27 -7.11
CA SER A 81 19.85 -4.13 -7.59
C SER A 81 19.42 -5.15 -8.64
N VAL A 82 18.19 -5.66 -8.59
CA VAL A 82 17.70 -6.62 -9.59
C VAL A 82 17.55 -5.98 -10.97
N LEU A 83 17.33 -4.66 -11.03
CA LEU A 83 17.15 -3.92 -12.27
C LEU A 83 18.47 -3.59 -12.99
N ALA A 84 19.61 -3.84 -12.34
CA ALA A 84 20.93 -3.65 -12.95
C ALA A 84 21.28 -4.72 -14.00
N GLY A 85 20.66 -5.91 -13.93
CA GLY A 85 20.84 -6.95 -14.95
C GLY A 85 20.60 -8.38 -14.47
N SER A 86 20.36 -9.26 -15.43
CA SER A 86 19.98 -10.67 -15.22
C SER A 86 20.89 -11.64 -15.97
N GLU A 87 20.63 -12.94 -15.82
CA GLU A 87 21.32 -14.00 -16.58
C GLU A 87 21.19 -13.82 -18.10
N HIS A 88 19.99 -13.50 -18.61
CA HIS A 88 19.78 -13.33 -20.06
C HIS A 88 20.04 -11.91 -20.56
N TYR A 89 19.98 -10.91 -19.67
CA TYR A 89 20.24 -9.50 -19.97
C TYR A 89 21.41 -8.99 -19.11
N PRO A 90 22.67 -9.41 -19.39
CA PRO A 90 23.82 -9.14 -18.53
C PRO A 90 24.43 -7.75 -18.75
N LEU A 91 23.59 -6.72 -18.90
CA LEU A 91 24.02 -5.33 -18.96
C LEU A 91 24.38 -4.80 -17.56
N LYS A 92 24.89 -3.58 -17.50
CA LYS A 92 25.23 -2.90 -16.23
C LYS A 92 24.02 -2.17 -15.63
N ASP A 93 23.12 -1.69 -16.47
CA ASP A 93 21.97 -0.88 -16.09
C ASP A 93 20.83 -1.11 -17.08
N VAL A 94 20.13 -2.23 -16.93
CA VAL A 94 19.05 -2.61 -17.87
C VAL A 94 17.87 -1.64 -17.78
N PHE A 95 17.57 -1.11 -16.60
CA PHE A 95 16.47 -0.17 -16.39
C PHE A 95 16.60 1.09 -17.25
N ASN A 96 17.78 1.72 -17.25
CA ASN A 96 18.00 2.92 -18.07
C ASN A 96 17.97 2.63 -19.57
N GLU A 97 18.44 1.46 -20.00
CA GLU A 97 18.33 1.03 -21.40
C GLU A 97 16.86 0.83 -21.82
N LEU A 98 16.01 0.28 -20.94
CA LEU A 98 14.58 0.17 -21.20
C LEU A 98 13.91 1.54 -21.28
N LEU A 99 14.24 2.46 -20.38
CA LEU A 99 13.72 3.83 -20.39
C LEU A 99 14.01 4.56 -21.72
N GLN A 100 15.18 4.34 -22.31
CA GLN A 100 15.62 5.03 -23.53
C GLN A 100 15.22 4.28 -24.82
N GLY A 101 15.04 2.95 -24.75
CA GLY A 101 14.93 2.07 -25.91
C GLY A 101 13.55 1.48 -26.17
N THR A 102 12.53 1.82 -25.38
CA THR A 102 11.18 1.23 -25.46
C THR A 102 10.09 2.27 -25.72
N LEU A 103 8.87 1.80 -26.01
CA LEU A 103 7.68 2.62 -26.13
C LEU A 103 6.82 2.59 -24.86
N GLN A 104 7.47 2.36 -23.71
CA GLN A 104 6.80 2.28 -22.43
C GLN A 104 5.99 3.55 -22.13
N THR A 105 4.79 3.35 -21.61
CA THR A 105 3.95 4.40 -21.03
C THR A 105 4.12 4.48 -19.52
N PHE A 106 4.56 3.37 -18.90
CA PHE A 106 4.98 3.32 -17.52
C PHE A 106 6.08 2.29 -17.31
N ILE A 107 7.09 2.63 -16.51
CA ILE A 107 8.14 1.73 -16.07
C ILE A 107 8.60 2.19 -14.69
N ASN A 108 8.49 1.32 -13.68
CA ASN A 108 8.93 1.64 -12.33
C ASN A 108 9.13 0.36 -11.50
N ALA A 109 9.52 0.55 -10.25
CA ALA A 109 9.48 -0.44 -9.20
C ALA A 109 9.15 0.25 -7.86
N PHE A 110 8.59 -0.51 -6.92
CA PHE A 110 8.12 0.03 -5.64
C PHE A 110 8.44 -0.93 -4.51
N THR A 111 9.00 -0.39 -3.43
CA THR A 111 9.17 -1.10 -2.16
C THR A 111 8.20 -0.54 -1.12
N TYR A 112 7.28 -1.38 -0.68
CA TYR A 112 6.33 -1.12 0.40
C TYR A 112 6.86 -1.72 1.72
N PRO A 113 6.15 -1.55 2.86
CA PRO A 113 6.55 -2.16 4.13
C PRO A 113 6.66 -3.70 4.11
N ASP A 114 5.92 -4.40 3.23
CA ASP A 114 5.85 -5.86 3.19
C ASP A 114 5.80 -6.48 1.79
N LYS A 115 5.90 -5.66 0.73
CA LYS A 115 5.86 -6.10 -0.66
C LYS A 115 6.80 -5.29 -1.54
N THR A 116 7.29 -5.93 -2.60
CA THR A 116 8.04 -5.26 -3.67
C THR A 116 7.38 -5.57 -5.00
N ILE A 117 7.12 -4.55 -5.82
CA ILE A 117 6.31 -4.65 -7.05
C ILE A 117 7.06 -4.04 -8.22
N TYR A 118 7.05 -4.72 -9.36
CA TYR A 118 7.76 -4.30 -10.58
C TYR A 118 6.79 -4.19 -11.77
N PRO A 119 6.09 -3.04 -11.90
CA PRO A 119 5.15 -2.80 -12.99
C PRO A 119 5.77 -2.14 -14.25
N VAL A 120 5.27 -2.56 -15.41
CA VAL A 120 5.55 -1.95 -16.73
C VAL A 120 4.28 -1.88 -17.56
N ALA A 121 4.09 -0.80 -18.32
CA ALA A 121 2.97 -0.62 -19.22
C ALA A 121 3.40 -0.17 -20.61
N SER A 122 2.63 -0.57 -21.62
CA SER A 122 2.79 -0.12 -23.00
C SER A 122 1.48 -0.23 -23.78
N GLN A 123 1.31 0.66 -24.77
CA GLN A 123 0.22 0.60 -25.75
C GLN A 123 0.58 -0.21 -27.00
N GLU A 124 1.83 -0.66 -27.11
CA GLU A 124 2.31 -1.49 -28.20
C GLU A 124 2.57 -2.90 -27.66
N LYS A 125 1.91 -3.90 -28.26
CA LYS A 125 1.87 -5.27 -27.76
C LYS A 125 3.23 -5.97 -27.75
N ARG A 126 4.07 -5.74 -28.77
CA ARG A 126 5.41 -6.31 -28.84
C ARG A 126 6.32 -5.71 -27.78
N ASP A 127 6.26 -4.39 -27.58
CA ASP A 127 6.96 -3.64 -26.55
C ASP A 127 6.52 -4.09 -25.16
N PHE A 128 5.22 -4.24 -24.92
CA PHE A 128 4.66 -4.84 -23.70
C PHE A 128 5.31 -6.21 -23.38
N PHE A 129 5.33 -7.15 -24.33
CA PHE A 129 5.92 -8.47 -24.09
C PHE A 129 7.45 -8.41 -23.94
N ASN A 130 8.14 -7.47 -24.61
CA ASN A 130 9.56 -7.25 -24.40
C ASN A 130 9.84 -6.76 -22.97
N LEU A 131 9.11 -5.74 -22.51
CA LEU A 131 9.22 -5.18 -21.17
C LEU A 131 8.92 -6.25 -20.10
N ALA A 132 7.77 -6.94 -20.22
CA ALA A 132 7.37 -7.99 -19.29
C ALA A 132 8.39 -9.13 -19.21
N ARG A 133 8.98 -9.52 -20.36
CA ARG A 133 10.03 -10.54 -20.43
C ARG A 133 11.28 -10.12 -19.68
N VAL A 134 11.78 -8.92 -19.98
CA VAL A 134 12.99 -8.41 -19.34
C VAL A 134 12.77 -8.27 -17.83
N TYR A 135 11.65 -7.67 -17.41
CA TYR A 135 11.31 -7.53 -15.99
C TYR A 135 11.19 -8.86 -15.25
N THR A 136 10.53 -9.85 -15.85
CA THR A 136 10.42 -11.17 -15.24
C THR A 136 11.79 -11.83 -15.06
N ASP A 137 12.70 -11.66 -16.02
CA ASP A 137 14.07 -12.19 -15.92
C ASP A 137 14.93 -11.42 -14.91
N LEU A 138 14.82 -10.08 -14.86
CA LEU A 138 15.49 -9.23 -13.88
C LEU A 138 15.16 -9.66 -12.45
N VAL A 139 13.89 -9.88 -12.14
CA VAL A 139 13.51 -10.17 -10.75
C VAL A 139 13.68 -11.64 -10.36
N LEU A 140 13.49 -12.59 -11.30
CA LEU A 140 13.59 -14.03 -10.99
C LEU A 140 14.99 -14.61 -11.20
N ARG A 141 15.79 -14.04 -12.09
CA ARG A 141 17.17 -14.47 -12.41
C ARG A 141 18.17 -13.30 -12.43
N PRO A 142 18.19 -12.44 -11.39
CA PRO A 142 19.16 -11.35 -11.31
C PRO A 142 20.57 -11.89 -11.17
N ARG A 143 21.55 -11.13 -11.66
CA ARG A 143 22.98 -11.47 -11.46
C ARG A 143 23.44 -11.27 -10.02
N LEU A 144 22.81 -10.34 -9.31
CA LEU A 144 23.12 -9.95 -7.93
C LEU A 144 24.63 -9.79 -7.69
N LEU A 145 25.34 -9.09 -8.57
CA LEU A 145 26.79 -8.91 -8.45
C LEU A 145 27.14 -8.17 -7.16
N LYS A 146 28.31 -8.47 -6.59
CA LYS A 146 28.81 -7.77 -5.40
C LYS A 146 29.01 -6.29 -5.68
N GLU A 147 29.46 -5.94 -6.88
CA GLU A 147 29.66 -4.57 -7.33
C GLU A 147 28.33 -3.80 -7.39
N THR A 148 27.26 -4.44 -7.87
CA THR A 148 25.91 -3.86 -7.87
C THR A 148 25.43 -3.62 -6.44
N PHE A 149 25.59 -4.59 -5.54
CA PHE A 149 25.25 -4.43 -4.12
C PHE A 149 25.99 -3.24 -3.48
N LEU A 150 27.29 -3.08 -3.78
CA LEU A 150 28.09 -1.97 -3.25
C LEU A 150 27.64 -0.61 -3.80
N GLN A 151 27.29 -0.54 -5.09
CA GLN A 151 26.83 0.69 -5.75
C GLN A 151 25.42 1.09 -5.28
N GLU A 152 24.45 0.18 -5.41
CA GLU A 152 23.04 0.44 -5.12
C GLU A 152 22.77 0.52 -3.62
N GLY A 153 23.37 -0.36 -2.83
CA GLY A 153 23.16 -0.45 -1.39
C GLY A 153 24.09 0.45 -0.59
N ARG A 154 25.29 -0.07 -0.30
CA ARG A 154 26.29 0.63 0.51
C ARG A 154 27.72 0.18 0.24
N HIS A 155 28.65 1.14 0.31
CA HIS A 155 30.09 0.93 0.33
C HIS A 155 30.79 2.00 1.19
N PHE A 156 32.08 1.78 1.48
CA PHE A 156 32.91 2.78 2.14
C PHE A 156 33.73 3.53 1.09
N GLU A 157 33.74 4.85 1.17
CA GLU A 157 34.55 5.73 0.33
C GLU A 157 35.41 6.66 1.19
N PHE A 158 36.61 6.99 0.71
CA PHE A 158 37.47 7.98 1.35
C PHE A 158 37.17 9.35 0.77
N GLN A 159 36.89 10.32 1.64
CA GLN A 159 36.82 11.73 1.29
C GLN A 159 38.23 12.29 1.03
N ASN A 160 38.30 13.49 0.43
CA ASN A 160 39.58 14.13 0.07
C ASN A 160 40.50 14.41 1.27
N ASP A 161 39.94 14.49 2.48
CA ASP A 161 40.65 14.68 3.74
C ASP A 161 41.11 13.35 4.39
N GLY A 162 40.81 12.22 3.76
CA GLY A 162 41.14 10.88 4.26
C GLY A 162 40.11 10.30 5.23
N GLU A 163 38.99 11.00 5.52
CA GLU A 163 37.90 10.44 6.32
C GLU A 163 37.16 9.35 5.54
N MET A 164 36.95 8.19 6.18
CA MET A 164 36.16 7.11 5.60
C MET A 164 34.67 7.34 5.90
N THR A 165 33.87 7.40 4.84
CA THR A 165 32.43 7.64 4.91
C THR A 165 31.65 6.50 4.25
N VAL A 166 30.36 6.37 4.56
CA VAL A 166 29.47 5.43 3.88
C VAL A 166 28.76 6.15 2.75
N SER A 167 28.67 5.49 1.59
CA SER A 167 27.97 5.96 0.40
C SER A 167 27.25 4.80 -0.29
N GLY A 168 26.34 5.12 -1.22
CA GLY A 168 25.47 4.17 -1.93
C GLY A 168 24.18 4.85 -2.36
N ILE A 169 23.52 4.37 -3.41
CA ILE A 169 22.31 5.02 -3.95
C ILE A 169 21.19 5.02 -2.90
N VAL A 170 20.78 3.85 -2.43
CA VAL A 170 19.72 3.70 -1.41
C VAL A 170 20.13 4.32 -0.07
N TYR A 171 21.39 4.18 0.34
CA TYR A 171 21.88 4.83 1.55
C TYR A 171 21.70 6.36 1.49
N ASN A 172 22.06 6.99 0.38
CA ASN A 172 21.93 8.45 0.20
C ASN A 172 20.47 8.88 0.04
N GLU A 173 19.66 8.09 -0.65
CA GLU A 173 18.21 8.29 -0.76
C GLU A 173 17.55 8.29 0.63
N MET A 174 17.80 7.26 1.44
CA MET A 174 17.22 7.15 2.77
C MET A 174 17.75 8.22 3.73
N ARG A 175 18.99 8.68 3.57
CA ARG A 175 19.47 9.88 4.29
C ARG A 175 18.67 11.13 3.92
N GLY A 176 18.32 11.29 2.65
CA GLY A 176 17.41 12.33 2.19
C GLY A 176 16.02 12.16 2.79
N ALA A 177 15.45 10.96 2.74
CA ALA A 177 14.14 10.65 3.30
C ALA A 177 14.06 10.94 4.82
N TYR A 178 15.12 10.65 5.57
CA TYR A 178 15.23 10.93 7.01
C TYR A 178 15.42 12.41 7.36
N SER A 179 15.60 13.28 6.35
CA SER A 179 15.55 14.74 6.56
C SER A 179 14.12 15.30 6.50
N SER A 180 13.16 14.49 6.01
CA SER A 180 11.75 14.87 5.91
C SER A 180 11.01 14.57 7.23
N PRO A 181 10.43 15.59 7.90
CA PRO A 181 9.58 15.37 9.07
C PRO A 181 8.37 14.48 8.76
N ASP A 182 7.83 14.60 7.54
CA ASP A 182 6.67 13.85 7.06
C ASP A 182 7.00 12.35 6.99
N THR A 183 8.13 11.98 6.39
CA THR A 183 8.59 10.59 6.34
C THR A 183 8.80 10.00 7.73
N LEU A 184 9.43 10.77 8.63
CA LEU A 184 9.71 10.31 10.00
C LEU A 184 8.44 10.07 10.81
N ILE A 185 7.38 10.86 10.62
CA ILE A 185 6.11 10.65 11.35
C ILE A 185 5.34 9.44 10.80
N TYR A 186 5.33 9.22 9.48
CA TYR A 186 4.78 7.99 8.88
C TYR A 186 5.46 6.75 9.47
N LYS A 187 6.79 6.75 9.45
CA LYS A 187 7.62 5.70 10.04
C LYS A 187 7.32 5.48 11.53
N ALA A 188 7.33 6.54 12.32
CA ALA A 188 7.12 6.45 13.77
C ALA A 188 5.74 5.87 14.11
N ILE A 189 4.69 6.26 13.39
CA ILE A 189 3.34 5.69 13.58
C ILE A 189 3.34 4.21 13.22
N GLN A 190 3.86 3.84 12.06
CA GLN A 190 3.88 2.44 11.63
C GLN A 190 4.62 1.54 12.62
N GLU A 191 5.86 1.88 12.99
CA GLU A 191 6.70 1.04 13.85
C GLU A 191 6.09 0.83 15.25
N ASN A 192 5.41 1.86 15.77
CA ASN A 192 4.86 1.83 17.13
C ASN A 192 3.41 1.32 17.17
N LEU A 193 2.68 1.39 16.06
CA LEU A 193 1.33 0.85 15.97
C LEU A 193 1.35 -0.67 15.73
N TYR A 194 2.38 -1.18 15.03
CA TYR A 194 2.51 -2.58 14.61
C TYR A 194 3.80 -3.32 15.06
N PRO A 195 4.26 -3.20 16.32
CA PRO A 195 5.56 -3.70 16.77
C PRO A 195 5.70 -5.23 16.82
N GLY A 196 4.59 -5.98 16.70
CA GLY A 196 4.57 -7.44 16.65
C GLY A 196 4.69 -8.01 15.24
N THR A 197 4.91 -7.18 14.23
CA THR A 197 4.91 -7.53 12.81
C THR A 197 6.14 -6.96 12.10
N PRO A 198 6.42 -7.34 10.84
CA PRO A 198 7.48 -6.72 10.04
C PRO A 198 7.39 -5.19 9.88
N TYR A 199 6.20 -4.60 10.09
CA TYR A 199 5.99 -3.16 10.05
C TYR A 199 6.70 -2.40 11.19
N ALA A 200 7.23 -3.12 12.19
CA ALA A 200 8.13 -2.59 13.21
C ALA A 200 9.51 -2.14 12.66
N PHE A 201 9.80 -2.46 11.39
CA PHE A 201 11.05 -2.14 10.73
C PHE A 201 10.83 -1.20 9.54
N ASP A 202 11.90 -0.53 9.13
CA ASP A 202 11.94 0.29 7.92
C ASP A 202 12.36 -0.55 6.72
N SER A 203 11.42 -0.84 5.81
CA SER A 203 11.71 -1.60 4.59
C SER A 203 12.55 -0.81 3.59
N GLY A 204 12.49 0.53 3.63
CA GLY A 204 13.35 1.43 2.84
C GLY A 204 14.78 1.47 3.38
N GLY A 205 14.91 1.37 4.70
CA GLY A 205 16.17 1.19 5.43
C GLY A 205 16.55 2.41 6.27
N ASP A 206 16.93 2.15 7.52
CA ASP A 206 17.46 3.20 8.39
C ASP A 206 18.91 3.48 8.02
N PRO A 207 19.31 4.73 7.70
CA PRO A 207 20.70 5.06 7.38
C PRO A 207 21.73 4.63 8.44
N LYS A 208 21.32 4.47 9.70
CA LYS A 208 22.20 3.95 10.77
C LYS A 208 22.37 2.43 10.72
N VAL A 209 21.44 1.72 10.09
CA VAL A 209 21.38 0.24 10.05
C VAL A 209 21.77 -0.30 8.67
N ILE A 210 21.46 0.39 7.57
CA ILE A 210 21.89 0.04 6.19
C ILE A 210 23.36 -0.40 6.10
N PRO A 211 24.34 0.28 6.73
CA PRO A 211 25.75 -0.10 6.65
C PRO A 211 26.05 -1.51 7.19
N THR A 212 25.16 -2.07 8.02
CA THR A 212 25.31 -3.41 8.61
C THR A 212 24.90 -4.55 7.68
N LEU A 213 24.16 -4.26 6.60
CA LEU A 213 23.75 -5.27 5.64
C LEU A 213 24.96 -5.94 4.98
N THR A 214 24.99 -7.28 4.99
CA THR A 214 26.01 -8.05 4.27
C THR A 214 25.51 -8.49 2.89
N TYR A 215 26.46 -8.72 1.99
CA TYR A 215 26.16 -9.24 0.65
C TYR A 215 25.50 -10.62 0.70
N GLU A 216 25.86 -11.45 1.68
CA GLU A 216 25.28 -12.76 1.90
C GLU A 216 23.82 -12.65 2.36
N GLN A 217 23.50 -11.74 3.28
CA GLN A 217 22.11 -11.46 3.69
C GLN A 217 21.28 -10.94 2.52
N PHE A 218 21.85 -10.05 1.71
CA PHE A 218 21.22 -9.52 0.50
C PHE A 218 20.86 -10.63 -0.50
N ARG A 219 21.79 -11.54 -0.81
CA ARG A 219 21.53 -12.67 -1.71
C ARG A 219 20.54 -13.67 -1.12
N GLU A 220 20.64 -13.92 0.19
CA GLU A 220 19.76 -14.85 0.88
C GLU A 220 18.31 -14.34 0.90
N PHE A 221 18.11 -13.03 1.09
CA PHE A 221 16.78 -12.43 1.03
C PHE A 221 16.13 -12.65 -0.34
N HIS A 222 16.86 -12.43 -1.43
CA HIS A 222 16.37 -12.76 -2.78
C HIS A 222 16.01 -14.24 -2.90
N ARG A 223 16.93 -15.14 -2.52
CA ARG A 223 16.73 -16.59 -2.58
C ARG A 223 15.48 -17.07 -1.83
N ILE A 224 15.16 -16.45 -0.69
CA ILE A 224 13.99 -16.80 0.12
C ILE A 224 12.69 -16.28 -0.51
N PHE A 225 12.64 -15.01 -0.92
CA PHE A 225 11.38 -14.35 -1.24
C PHE A 225 11.07 -14.25 -2.75
N TYR A 226 12.07 -14.31 -3.63
CA TYR A 226 11.90 -14.12 -5.08
C TYR A 226 11.76 -15.47 -5.79
N SER A 227 10.62 -16.13 -5.54
CA SER A 227 10.21 -17.35 -6.23
C SER A 227 8.84 -17.17 -6.86
N PRO A 228 8.55 -17.82 -8.00
CA PRO A 228 7.18 -17.86 -8.53
C PRO A 228 6.13 -18.33 -7.51
N THR A 229 6.51 -19.14 -6.50
CA THR A 229 5.59 -19.55 -5.42
C THR A 229 5.06 -18.35 -4.62
N ASN A 230 5.91 -17.35 -4.39
CA ASN A 230 5.59 -16.14 -3.65
C ASN A 230 5.13 -14.99 -4.57
N ALA A 231 5.22 -15.18 -5.89
CA ALA A 231 4.89 -14.16 -6.86
C ALA A 231 3.37 -13.97 -7.01
N ARG A 232 3.00 -12.73 -7.37
CA ARG A 232 1.67 -12.29 -7.78
C ARG A 232 1.82 -11.57 -9.11
N PHE A 233 1.32 -12.16 -10.19
CA PHE A 233 1.36 -11.57 -11.52
C PHE A 233 0.06 -10.83 -11.80
N PHE A 234 0.12 -9.50 -11.93
CA PHE A 234 -1.04 -8.71 -12.31
C PHE A 234 -0.94 -8.32 -13.79
N LEU A 235 -2.03 -8.51 -14.51
CA LEU A 235 -2.15 -8.22 -15.93
C LEU A 235 -3.40 -7.36 -16.16
N TYR A 236 -3.33 -6.40 -17.07
CA TYR A 236 -4.46 -5.56 -17.46
C TYR A 236 -4.33 -5.13 -18.92
N GLY A 237 -5.44 -5.02 -19.63
CA GLY A 237 -5.51 -4.45 -20.98
C GLY A 237 -6.30 -5.32 -21.96
N ASP A 238 -6.08 -5.07 -23.25
CA ASP A 238 -6.77 -5.68 -24.39
C ASP A 238 -6.07 -6.91 -24.99
N ILE A 239 -4.92 -7.32 -24.45
CA ILE A 239 -4.25 -8.54 -24.88
C ILE A 239 -5.03 -9.77 -24.37
N PRO A 240 -5.34 -10.76 -25.24
CA PRO A 240 -6.05 -11.96 -24.82
C PRO A 240 -5.33 -12.76 -23.72
N THR A 241 -6.09 -13.24 -22.73
CA THR A 241 -5.57 -14.05 -21.60
C THR A 241 -4.71 -15.23 -22.03
N GLU A 242 -5.07 -15.91 -23.12
CA GLU A 242 -4.34 -17.08 -23.62
C GLU A 242 -2.90 -16.74 -24.04
N GLU A 243 -2.66 -15.53 -24.56
CA GLU A 243 -1.33 -15.07 -24.92
C GLU A 243 -0.46 -14.78 -23.69
N HIS A 244 -1.04 -14.21 -22.63
CA HIS A 244 -0.34 -14.04 -21.36
C HIS A 244 0.00 -15.37 -20.71
N ILE A 245 -0.91 -16.35 -20.75
CA ILE A 245 -0.65 -17.71 -20.24
C ILE A 245 0.52 -18.36 -20.99
N ALA A 246 0.53 -18.27 -22.33
CA ALA A 246 1.62 -18.82 -23.13
C ALA A 246 2.96 -18.14 -22.82
N PHE A 247 2.97 -16.81 -22.68
CA PHE A 247 4.16 -16.04 -22.28
C PHE A 247 4.67 -16.46 -20.89
N LEU A 248 3.79 -16.51 -19.89
CA LEU A 248 4.18 -16.88 -18.52
C LEU A 248 4.64 -18.34 -18.44
N ALA A 249 4.05 -19.25 -19.23
CA ALA A 249 4.52 -20.63 -19.30
C ALA A 249 5.97 -20.73 -19.73
N GLU A 250 6.39 -19.91 -20.71
CA GLU A 250 7.77 -19.81 -21.16
C GLU A 250 8.67 -19.25 -20.05
N MET A 251 8.27 -18.15 -19.40
CA MET A 251 9.07 -17.50 -18.36
C MET A 251 9.24 -18.34 -17.10
N LEU A 252 8.27 -19.20 -16.78
CA LEU A 252 8.29 -20.05 -15.58
C LEU A 252 8.97 -21.41 -15.80
N VAL A 253 9.51 -21.69 -16.99
CA VAL A 253 10.29 -22.91 -17.25
C VAL A 253 11.50 -22.98 -16.29
N GLY A 254 11.71 -24.15 -15.70
CA GLY A 254 12.83 -24.41 -14.79
C GLY A 254 12.58 -24.04 -13.32
N PHE A 255 11.41 -23.46 -13.00
CA PHE A 255 10.99 -23.26 -11.62
C PHE A 255 10.13 -24.42 -11.12
N ASP A 256 10.25 -24.69 -9.82
CA ASP A 256 9.43 -25.62 -9.05
C ASP A 256 8.80 -24.89 -7.87
N ARG A 257 7.75 -25.47 -7.28
CA ARG A 257 7.18 -24.96 -6.03
C ARG A 257 8.18 -25.14 -4.90
N VAL A 258 8.38 -24.09 -4.10
CA VAL A 258 9.27 -24.09 -2.94
C VAL A 258 8.53 -23.56 -1.72
N ALA A 259 8.95 -23.95 -0.52
CA ALA A 259 8.40 -23.38 0.70
C ALA A 259 8.90 -21.93 0.87
N VAL A 260 7.96 -20.99 1.02
CA VAL A 260 8.26 -19.58 1.28
C VAL A 260 7.41 -19.10 2.46
N GLU A 261 8.06 -18.79 3.58
CA GLU A 261 7.41 -18.21 4.76
C GLU A 261 7.39 -16.68 4.65
N SER A 262 6.40 -16.15 3.93
CA SER A 262 6.25 -14.72 3.66
C SER A 262 4.95 -14.11 4.21
N SER A 263 4.15 -14.87 4.97
CA SER A 263 2.91 -14.38 5.56
C SER A 263 3.17 -13.29 6.59
N ILE A 264 2.33 -12.25 6.58
CA ILE A 264 2.37 -11.19 7.59
C ILE A 264 1.48 -11.59 8.77
N PRO A 265 2.03 -11.71 10.00
CA PRO A 265 1.24 -12.00 11.18
C PRO A 265 0.36 -10.82 11.56
N ASP A 266 -0.70 -11.08 12.34
CA ASP A 266 -1.54 -10.01 12.88
C ASP A 266 -0.85 -9.30 14.03
N GLN A 267 -0.98 -7.96 14.06
CA GLN A 267 -0.70 -7.17 15.24
C GLN A 267 -1.82 -7.36 16.26
N ASN A 268 -1.43 -7.76 17.47
CA ASN A 268 -2.36 -7.85 18.59
C ASN A 268 -2.88 -6.46 18.99
N PRO A 269 -4.20 -6.30 19.24
CA PRO A 269 -4.77 -5.04 19.71
C PRO A 269 -4.13 -4.58 21.03
N TRP A 270 -3.90 -3.27 21.10
CA TRP A 270 -3.46 -2.62 22.34
C TRP A 270 -4.57 -2.65 23.39
N ARG A 271 -4.19 -2.86 24.66
CA ARG A 271 -5.14 -2.84 25.80
C ARG A 271 -5.38 -1.45 26.35
N GLU A 272 -4.45 -0.53 26.10
CA GLU A 272 -4.46 0.85 26.55
C GLU A 272 -3.75 1.74 25.52
N PRO A 273 -4.13 3.02 25.38
CA PRO A 273 -3.43 3.97 24.53
C PRO A 273 -1.97 4.10 24.93
N ARG A 274 -1.11 4.38 23.95
CA ARG A 274 0.32 4.62 24.13
C ARG A 274 0.69 5.99 23.57
N ALA A 275 1.61 6.66 24.26
CA ALA A 275 2.20 7.90 23.80
C ALA A 275 3.68 7.69 23.50
N ILE A 276 4.12 8.23 22.36
CA ILE A 276 5.51 8.25 21.95
C ILE A 276 5.91 9.68 21.64
N HIS A 277 7.18 10.01 21.87
CA HIS A 277 7.75 11.30 21.53
C HIS A 277 9.05 11.06 20.77
N GLY A 278 9.27 11.84 19.72
CA GLY A 278 10.44 11.78 18.87
C GLY A 278 10.86 13.17 18.42
N PHE A 279 12.03 13.24 17.81
CA PHE A 279 12.59 14.48 17.26
C PHE A 279 12.96 14.25 15.81
N TYR A 280 12.88 15.31 15.02
CA TYR A 280 13.34 15.34 13.63
C TYR A 280 14.32 16.50 13.43
N PRO A 281 15.21 16.42 12.43
CA PRO A 281 16.17 17.49 12.18
C PRO A 281 15.49 18.74 11.61
N ILE A 282 15.91 19.90 12.08
CA ILE A 282 15.62 21.21 11.46
C ILE A 282 16.94 21.88 11.08
N ASP A 283 16.88 22.84 10.16
CA ASP A 283 18.06 23.60 9.78
C ASP A 283 18.64 24.38 10.98
N ARG A 284 19.96 24.57 10.99
CA ARG A 284 20.66 25.23 12.11
C ARG A 284 20.18 26.66 12.37
N GLU A 285 19.65 27.32 11.34
CA GLU A 285 19.14 28.69 11.42
C GLU A 285 17.64 28.75 11.76
N GLU A 286 16.93 27.62 11.68
CA GLU A 286 15.52 27.54 12.02
C GLU A 286 15.30 27.49 13.54
N LYS A 287 14.19 28.09 13.97
CA LYS A 287 13.71 27.97 15.36
C LYS A 287 12.77 26.78 15.48
N PRO A 288 12.79 26.04 16.61
CA PRO A 288 11.84 24.95 16.85
C PRO A 288 10.37 25.38 17.01
N THR A 289 10.10 26.69 17.14
CA THR A 289 8.75 27.24 17.27
C THR A 289 7.90 26.89 16.06
N GLY A 290 6.70 26.36 16.29
CA GLY A 290 5.79 25.88 15.25
C GLY A 290 6.25 24.60 14.55
N LYS A 291 7.36 23.97 14.96
CA LYS A 291 7.92 22.76 14.33
C LYS A 291 7.56 21.50 15.11
N THR A 292 6.32 21.43 15.61
CA THR A 292 5.77 20.21 16.23
C THR A 292 4.61 19.69 15.39
N THR A 293 4.52 18.37 15.30
CA THR A 293 3.37 17.65 14.74
C THR A 293 2.83 16.71 15.81
N VAL A 294 1.51 16.73 16.03
CA VAL A 294 0.83 15.89 17.02
C VAL A 294 -0.22 15.05 16.29
N ASN A 295 -0.16 13.73 16.47
CA ASN A 295 -1.08 12.78 15.84
C ASN A 295 -1.65 11.81 16.87
N LEU A 296 -2.90 11.41 16.64
CA LEU A 296 -3.47 10.18 17.17
C LEU A 296 -3.60 9.19 16.02
N ALA A 297 -3.27 7.93 16.29
CA ALA A 297 -3.36 6.85 15.31
C ALA A 297 -4.04 5.62 15.92
N TRP A 298 -4.84 4.93 15.12
CA TRP A 298 -5.57 3.73 15.48
C TRP A 298 -5.28 2.64 14.47
N MET A 299 -4.95 1.46 14.97
CA MET A 299 -5.06 0.22 14.21
C MET A 299 -6.54 -0.17 14.19
N THR A 300 -7.06 -0.51 13.02
CA THR A 300 -8.49 -0.75 12.81
C THR A 300 -8.77 -2.20 12.43
N VAL A 301 -9.18 -2.46 11.19
CA VAL A 301 -9.58 -3.77 10.69
C VAL A 301 -8.55 -4.34 9.72
N ASP A 302 -8.59 -5.65 9.52
CA ASP A 302 -7.83 -6.31 8.47
C ASP A 302 -8.38 -5.90 7.09
N ASN A 303 -7.50 -5.62 6.13
CA ASN A 303 -7.86 -5.28 4.77
C ASN A 303 -8.70 -6.37 4.08
N THR A 304 -8.54 -7.63 4.48
CA THR A 304 -9.32 -8.75 3.94
C THR A 304 -10.80 -8.71 4.37
N ASP A 305 -11.18 -7.91 5.37
CA ASP A 305 -12.58 -7.59 5.68
C ASP A 305 -13.05 -6.41 4.82
N GLY A 306 -13.22 -6.65 3.52
CA GLY A 306 -13.53 -5.59 2.55
C GLY A 306 -14.81 -4.80 2.86
N GLY A 307 -15.83 -5.44 3.44
CA GLY A 307 -17.07 -4.77 3.85
C GLY A 307 -16.82 -3.74 4.95
N THR A 308 -16.09 -4.14 6.01
CA THR A 308 -15.77 -3.22 7.10
C THR A 308 -14.71 -2.20 6.70
N ALA A 309 -13.71 -2.58 5.91
CA ALA A 309 -12.70 -1.67 5.36
C ALA A 309 -13.33 -0.56 4.49
N MET A 310 -14.34 -0.88 3.68
CA MET A 310 -15.08 0.10 2.90
C MET A 310 -15.89 1.06 3.79
N LEU A 311 -16.60 0.54 4.80
CA LEU A 311 -17.33 1.37 5.75
C LEU A 311 -16.39 2.30 6.52
N LEU A 312 -15.19 1.82 6.88
CA LEU A 312 -14.15 2.63 7.49
C LEU A 312 -13.66 3.73 6.54
N ALA A 313 -13.50 3.43 5.25
CA ALA A 313 -13.14 4.44 4.23
C ALA A 313 -14.18 5.56 4.13
N ILE A 314 -15.46 5.20 4.10
CA ILE A 314 -16.55 6.18 4.10
C ILE A 314 -16.56 6.97 5.41
N ALA A 315 -16.40 6.31 6.56
CA ALA A 315 -16.37 6.98 7.86
C ALA A 315 -15.18 7.95 7.98
N ALA A 316 -14.00 7.59 7.48
CA ALA A 316 -12.85 8.47 7.45
C ALA A 316 -13.12 9.71 6.58
N ASP A 317 -13.71 9.55 5.39
CA ASP A 317 -14.07 10.67 4.52
C ASP A 317 -15.12 11.58 5.19
N LEU A 318 -16.13 11.01 5.84
CA LEU A 318 -17.12 11.75 6.62
C LEU A 318 -16.52 12.51 7.79
N LEU A 319 -15.43 12.01 8.40
CA LEU A 319 -14.77 12.66 9.53
C LEU A 319 -13.83 13.79 9.08
N ILE A 320 -13.03 13.55 8.02
CA ILE A 320 -11.88 14.42 7.69
C ILE A 320 -11.78 14.82 6.20
N GLY A 321 -12.51 14.17 5.30
CA GLY A 321 -12.31 14.27 3.85
C GLY A 321 -12.57 15.67 3.26
N SER A 322 -13.50 16.43 3.83
CA SER A 322 -13.87 17.75 3.33
C SER A 322 -13.80 18.84 4.42
N ALA A 323 -13.79 20.11 4.03
CA ALA A 323 -13.83 21.23 4.97
C ALA A 323 -15.12 21.27 5.83
N ALA A 324 -16.19 20.62 5.38
CA ALA A 324 -17.43 20.46 6.14
C ALA A 324 -17.39 19.30 7.13
N ALA A 325 -16.40 18.40 7.00
CA ALA A 325 -16.26 17.24 7.85
C ALA A 325 -15.93 17.67 9.30
N PRO A 326 -16.64 17.14 10.31
CA PRO A 326 -16.64 17.67 11.68
C PRO A 326 -15.25 17.64 12.31
N LEU A 327 -14.46 16.58 12.09
CA LEU A 327 -13.12 16.48 12.67
C LEU A 327 -12.14 17.44 11.99
N ARG A 328 -12.23 17.59 10.67
CA ARG A 328 -11.37 18.54 9.94
C ARG A 328 -11.68 19.97 10.36
N LYS A 329 -12.96 20.31 10.39
CA LYS A 329 -13.43 21.62 10.84
C LYS A 329 -12.97 21.92 12.26
N ALA A 330 -13.20 21.00 13.21
CA ALA A 330 -12.80 21.18 14.61
C ALA A 330 -11.28 21.44 14.75
N LEU A 331 -10.46 20.65 14.05
CA LEU A 331 -9.00 20.79 14.08
C LEU A 331 -8.53 22.13 13.50
N ILE A 332 -9.01 22.51 12.31
CA ILE A 332 -8.59 23.74 11.64
C ILE A 332 -9.12 24.98 12.38
N ASP A 333 -10.39 25.00 12.77
CA ASP A 333 -11.02 26.15 13.45
C ASP A 333 -10.44 26.36 14.86
N SER A 334 -9.81 25.35 15.47
CA SER A 334 -9.21 25.46 16.81
C SER A 334 -8.02 26.41 16.90
N GLY A 335 -7.31 26.65 15.79
CA GLY A 335 -6.05 27.40 15.79
C GLY A 335 -4.92 26.74 16.60
N LEU A 336 -5.05 25.45 16.94
CA LEU A 336 -4.03 24.72 17.70
C LEU A 336 -2.79 24.38 16.87
N GLY A 337 -2.92 24.30 15.54
CA GLY A 337 -1.83 24.12 14.58
C GLY A 337 -2.11 24.87 13.28
N GLU A 338 -1.15 24.82 12.35
CA GLU A 338 -1.25 25.53 11.06
C GLU A 338 -2.07 24.76 10.03
N ASP A 339 -1.96 23.42 10.02
CA ASP A 339 -2.59 22.56 9.02
C ASP A 339 -2.72 21.13 9.57
N LEU A 340 -3.49 20.30 8.87
CA LEU A 340 -3.55 18.86 9.15
C LEU A 340 -2.16 18.23 9.00
N SER A 341 -1.89 17.26 9.86
CA SER A 341 -0.69 16.43 9.77
C SER A 341 -0.68 15.62 8.46
N PRO A 342 0.49 15.42 7.82
CA PRO A 342 0.61 14.72 6.53
C PRO A 342 0.15 13.26 6.56
N VAL A 343 0.07 12.64 7.74
CA VAL A 343 -0.42 11.25 7.95
C VAL A 343 -1.93 11.17 8.12
N THR A 344 -2.63 12.30 8.03
CA THR A 344 -4.08 12.35 8.29
C THR A 344 -4.84 11.59 7.21
N GLY A 345 -5.60 10.57 7.61
CA GLY A 345 -6.36 9.72 6.70
C GLY A 345 -6.22 8.23 7.02
N LEU A 346 -6.54 7.41 6.03
CA LEU A 346 -6.38 5.96 6.09
C LEU A 346 -5.12 5.51 5.37
N GLU A 347 -4.37 4.63 6.03
CA GLU A 347 -3.28 3.86 5.45
C GLU A 347 -3.81 2.44 5.17
N LYS A 348 -3.90 2.09 3.89
CA LYS A 348 -4.49 0.84 3.39
C LYS A 348 -3.48 -0.11 2.77
N ASP A 349 -2.19 0.25 2.72
CA ASP A 349 -1.15 -0.62 2.18
C ASP A 349 -0.59 -1.61 3.22
N LEU A 350 -1.11 -1.59 4.46
CA LEU A 350 -0.77 -2.50 5.55
C LEU A 350 -1.86 -3.56 5.75
N LYS A 351 -1.52 -4.74 6.28
CA LYS A 351 -2.49 -5.82 6.54
C LYS A 351 -3.69 -5.36 7.38
N GLN A 352 -3.42 -4.69 8.49
CA GLN A 352 -4.45 -4.07 9.33
C GLN A 352 -4.39 -2.56 9.10
N ILE A 353 -5.49 -1.99 8.61
CA ILE A 353 -5.60 -0.59 8.21
C ILE A 353 -5.30 0.33 9.40
N ALA A 354 -4.51 1.38 9.17
CA ALA A 354 -4.35 2.46 10.15
C ALA A 354 -5.26 3.64 9.78
N PHE A 355 -5.82 4.29 10.80
CA PHE A 355 -6.36 5.63 10.68
C PHE A 355 -5.53 6.56 11.55
N ALA A 356 -5.03 7.66 10.99
CA ALA A 356 -4.35 8.69 11.76
C ALA A 356 -4.94 10.07 11.49
N VAL A 357 -4.83 10.95 12.47
CA VAL A 357 -5.29 12.33 12.35
C VAL A 357 -4.53 13.20 13.35
N GLY A 358 -4.22 14.41 12.92
CA GLY A 358 -3.45 15.33 13.75
C GLY A 358 -3.27 16.70 13.11
N LEU A 359 -2.45 17.51 13.76
CA LEU A 359 -2.05 18.84 13.28
C LEU A 359 -0.53 18.92 13.21
N ARG A 360 -0.03 19.64 12.20
CA ARG A 360 1.35 20.14 12.12
C ARG A 360 1.36 21.66 12.36
N GLY A 361 2.55 22.24 12.51
CA GLY A 361 2.63 23.68 12.77
C GLY A 361 2.23 24.04 14.21
N THR A 362 2.48 23.15 15.17
CA THR A 362 2.02 23.32 16.57
C THR A 362 3.19 23.39 17.57
N GLU A 363 2.85 23.37 18.85
CA GLU A 363 3.79 23.38 19.98
C GLU A 363 3.60 22.13 20.85
N PRO A 364 4.65 21.65 21.54
CA PRO A 364 4.56 20.43 22.35
C PRO A 364 3.54 20.49 23.50
N ASP A 365 3.31 21.68 24.06
CA ASP A 365 2.38 21.90 25.17
C ASP A 365 0.89 21.89 24.73
N LYS A 366 0.61 21.99 23.43
CA LYS A 366 -0.74 21.87 22.87
C LYS A 366 -1.16 20.41 22.65
N ALA A 367 -0.27 19.44 22.79
CA ALA A 367 -0.55 18.03 22.47
C ALA A 367 -1.80 17.48 23.18
N ALA A 368 -1.93 17.72 24.49
CA ALA A 368 -3.09 17.27 25.27
C ALA A 368 -4.40 17.96 24.84
N GLN A 369 -4.34 19.21 24.36
CA GLN A 369 -5.51 19.93 23.86
C GLN A 369 -5.96 19.38 22.50
N ILE A 370 -5.00 19.06 21.63
CA ILE A 370 -5.26 18.44 20.32
C ILE A 370 -5.86 17.03 20.50
N GLU A 371 -5.29 16.23 21.40
CA GLU A 371 -5.82 14.90 21.75
C GLU A 371 -7.27 14.99 22.26
N ALA A 372 -7.53 15.89 23.22
CA ALA A 372 -8.86 16.08 23.77
C ALA A 372 -9.85 16.52 22.69
N LEU A 373 -9.47 17.48 21.84
CA LEU A 373 -10.29 17.97 20.73
C LEU A 373 -10.69 16.84 19.77
N ILE A 374 -9.73 15.99 19.38
CA ILE A 374 -10.00 14.85 18.49
C ILE A 374 -10.98 13.89 19.15
N LEU A 375 -10.69 13.45 20.38
CA LEU A 375 -11.52 12.47 21.09
C LEU A 375 -12.92 13.01 21.40
N ASP A 376 -13.04 14.29 21.75
CA ASP A 376 -14.32 14.92 22.06
C ASP A 376 -15.16 15.13 20.79
N THR A 377 -14.52 15.45 19.66
CA THR A 377 -15.21 15.51 18.35
C THR A 377 -15.72 14.12 17.95
N LEU A 378 -14.93 13.07 18.14
CA LEU A 378 -15.38 11.69 17.87
C LEU A 378 -16.54 11.27 18.79
N LYS A 379 -16.51 11.66 20.08
CA LYS A 379 -17.63 11.43 21.01
C LYS A 379 -18.89 12.18 20.56
N ASP A 380 -18.77 13.42 20.13
CA ASP A 380 -19.90 14.22 19.65
C ASP A 380 -20.54 13.60 18.40
N VAL A 381 -19.73 13.22 17.41
CA VAL A 381 -20.19 12.53 16.19
C VAL A 381 -20.86 11.20 16.51
N THR A 382 -20.36 10.43 17.49
CA THR A 382 -21.01 9.17 17.88
C THR A 382 -22.33 9.37 18.64
N ALA A 383 -22.49 10.49 19.35
CA ALA A 383 -23.71 10.83 20.08
C ALA A 383 -24.79 11.44 19.16
N ASN A 384 -24.39 12.33 18.26
CA ASN A 384 -25.30 13.14 17.44
C ASN A 384 -25.44 12.63 15.99
N GLY A 385 -24.52 11.78 15.53
CA GLY A 385 -24.43 11.33 14.14
C GLY A 385 -23.80 12.38 13.23
N PHE A 386 -23.81 12.09 11.92
CA PHE A 386 -23.41 13.04 10.88
C PHE A 386 -24.63 13.78 10.31
N ASP A 387 -24.39 14.98 9.79
CA ASP A 387 -25.37 15.68 8.97
C ASP A 387 -25.75 14.83 7.75
N ARG A 388 -27.04 14.74 7.43
CA ARG A 388 -27.52 13.93 6.30
C ARG A 388 -27.00 14.44 4.96
N GLU A 389 -26.91 15.75 4.77
CA GLU A 389 -26.38 16.36 3.55
C GLU A 389 -24.89 16.06 3.39
N LEU A 390 -24.15 16.01 4.51
CA LEU A 390 -22.75 15.57 4.49
C LEU A 390 -22.63 14.10 4.06
N ILE A 391 -23.48 13.21 4.60
CA ILE A 391 -23.49 11.80 4.19
C ILE A 391 -23.79 11.66 2.69
N GLU A 392 -24.86 12.31 2.20
CA GLU A 392 -25.20 12.27 0.77
C GLU A 392 -24.08 12.86 -0.10
N GLY A 393 -23.47 13.97 0.33
CA GLY A 393 -22.35 14.60 -0.35
C GLY A 393 -21.14 13.67 -0.47
N THR A 394 -20.71 13.09 0.65
CA THR A 394 -19.60 12.11 0.68
C THR A 394 -19.91 10.89 -0.17
N LEU A 395 -21.10 10.28 -0.04
CA LEU A 395 -21.46 9.11 -0.85
C LEU A 395 -21.48 9.45 -2.34
N HIS A 396 -22.01 10.61 -2.75
CA HIS A 396 -21.96 11.04 -4.15
C HIS A 396 -20.52 11.27 -4.64
N GLN A 397 -19.64 11.89 -3.84
CA GLN A 397 -18.23 12.07 -4.20
C GLN A 397 -17.52 10.73 -4.37
N ILE A 398 -17.71 9.82 -3.42
CA ILE A 398 -17.20 8.45 -3.45
C ILE A 398 -17.68 7.73 -4.71
N GLU A 399 -18.98 7.76 -5.03
CA GLU A 399 -19.54 7.18 -6.25
C GLU A 399 -18.95 7.77 -7.53
N PHE A 400 -18.78 9.10 -7.55
CA PHE A 400 -18.19 9.79 -8.69
C PHE A 400 -16.75 9.34 -8.93
N HIS A 401 -15.89 9.40 -7.91
CA HIS A 401 -14.50 8.94 -7.99
C HIS A 401 -14.39 7.44 -8.31
N GLY A 402 -15.33 6.63 -7.83
CA GLY A 402 -15.37 5.19 -8.12
C GLY A 402 -15.71 4.85 -9.57
N ARG A 403 -16.45 5.72 -10.25
CA ARG A 403 -16.83 5.58 -11.67
C ARG A 403 -15.88 6.29 -12.62
N GLU A 404 -15.15 7.28 -12.13
CA GLU A 404 -14.20 8.04 -12.92
C GLU A 404 -12.94 7.20 -13.22
N MET A 405 -12.67 6.98 -14.50
CA MET A 405 -11.36 6.50 -14.94
C MET A 405 -10.41 7.68 -14.99
N VAL A 406 -9.82 8.03 -13.85
CA VAL A 406 -8.82 9.10 -13.78
C VAL A 406 -7.51 8.60 -14.40
N ARG A 407 -7.23 9.02 -15.64
CA ARG A 407 -5.88 8.92 -16.23
C ARG A 407 -5.06 10.12 -15.73
N GLY A 408 -4.62 10.01 -14.48
CA GLY A 408 -3.81 11.03 -13.79
C GLY A 408 -2.31 10.77 -13.95
N ALA A 409 -1.57 10.80 -12.83
CA ALA A 409 -0.13 10.52 -12.80
C ALA A 409 0.22 9.05 -13.16
N TYR A 410 -0.73 8.13 -13.07
CA TYR A 410 -0.54 6.69 -13.33
C TYR A 410 -1.55 6.15 -14.35
N PRO A 411 -1.17 5.14 -15.17
CA PRO A 411 -2.12 4.37 -15.96
C PRO A 411 -3.22 3.75 -15.09
N TYR A 412 -4.44 3.61 -15.61
CA TYR A 412 -5.57 3.08 -14.85
C TYR A 412 -5.32 1.66 -14.31
N GLY A 413 -4.58 0.82 -15.07
CA GLY A 413 -4.15 -0.50 -14.62
C GLY A 413 -3.35 -0.47 -13.30
N ILE A 414 -2.55 0.56 -13.04
CA ILE A 414 -1.77 0.69 -11.78
C ILE A 414 -2.71 0.94 -10.60
N VAL A 415 -3.77 1.73 -10.79
CA VAL A 415 -4.78 1.98 -9.76
C VAL A 415 -5.51 0.69 -9.39
N LEU A 416 -5.91 -0.09 -10.39
CA LEU A 416 -6.55 -1.40 -10.18
C LEU A 416 -5.57 -2.40 -9.56
N MET A 417 -4.30 -2.39 -9.96
CA MET A 417 -3.26 -3.22 -9.36
C MET A 417 -3.13 -2.94 -7.86
N GLY A 418 -3.05 -1.66 -7.45
CA GLY A 418 -2.98 -1.28 -6.03
C GLY A 418 -4.17 -1.83 -5.22
N ARG A 419 -5.39 -1.65 -5.73
CA ARG A 419 -6.61 -2.20 -5.10
C ARG A 419 -6.57 -3.72 -4.95
N ALA A 420 -6.03 -4.45 -5.93
CA ALA A 420 -5.91 -5.89 -5.84
C ALA A 420 -4.95 -6.30 -4.72
N TYR A 421 -3.83 -5.58 -4.58
CA TYR A 421 -2.82 -5.90 -3.56
C TYR A 421 -3.28 -5.68 -2.12
N HIS A 422 -4.27 -4.82 -1.86
CA HIS A 422 -4.81 -4.61 -0.51
C HIS A 422 -5.24 -5.92 0.16
N THR A 423 -5.84 -6.85 -0.59
CA THR A 423 -6.31 -8.14 -0.05
C THR A 423 -5.47 -9.32 -0.54
N TRP A 424 -5.01 -9.27 -1.79
CA TRP A 424 -4.33 -10.40 -2.44
C TRP A 424 -2.98 -10.73 -1.79
N LEU A 425 -2.32 -9.70 -1.26
CA LEU A 425 -1.10 -9.87 -0.48
C LEU A 425 -1.36 -10.54 0.87
N TYR A 426 -2.59 -10.63 1.36
CA TYR A 426 -2.90 -11.26 2.65
C TYR A 426 -3.74 -12.53 2.51
N ASP A 427 -3.69 -13.15 1.32
CA ASP A 427 -4.45 -14.36 0.95
C ASP A 427 -5.97 -14.16 0.94
N GLY A 428 -6.42 -12.90 0.92
CA GLY A 428 -7.80 -12.52 0.60
C GLY A 428 -8.09 -12.56 -0.90
N ASP A 429 -9.37 -12.35 -1.24
CA ASP A 429 -9.82 -12.30 -2.62
C ASP A 429 -9.38 -10.99 -3.30
N PRO A 430 -8.57 -11.03 -4.37
CA PRO A 430 -8.09 -9.83 -5.07
C PRO A 430 -9.21 -8.99 -5.73
N LEU A 431 -10.41 -9.57 -5.92
CA LEU A 431 -11.54 -8.88 -6.54
C LEU A 431 -12.41 -8.10 -5.54
N THR A 432 -12.13 -8.22 -4.23
CA THR A 432 -12.91 -7.58 -3.16
C THR A 432 -13.09 -6.07 -3.38
N ASP A 433 -12.01 -5.38 -3.75
CA ASP A 433 -11.99 -3.93 -3.94
C ASP A 433 -12.20 -3.50 -5.40
N MET A 434 -12.52 -4.44 -6.31
CA MET A 434 -12.68 -4.15 -7.74
C MET A 434 -14.06 -3.60 -8.08
N ASN A 435 -15.13 -4.14 -7.47
CA ASN A 435 -16.50 -3.72 -7.76
C ASN A 435 -17.01 -2.67 -6.77
N PHE A 436 -16.29 -1.55 -6.70
CA PHE A 436 -16.64 -0.44 -5.83
C PHE A 436 -18.08 0.09 -6.04
N PRO A 437 -18.58 0.27 -7.29
CA PRO A 437 -19.93 0.83 -7.48
C PRO A 437 -21.03 -0.09 -6.93
N ARG A 438 -20.87 -1.41 -7.05
CA ARG A 438 -21.80 -2.36 -6.42
C ARG A 438 -21.77 -2.25 -4.90
N THR A 439 -20.59 -2.20 -4.30
CA THR A 439 -20.44 -2.08 -2.84
C THR A 439 -21.11 -0.82 -2.31
N ILE A 440 -20.95 0.32 -2.98
CA ILE A 440 -21.63 1.56 -2.57
C ILE A 440 -23.14 1.47 -2.72
N LEU A 441 -23.66 0.87 -3.80
CA LEU A 441 -25.10 0.64 -3.95
C LEU A 441 -25.68 -0.23 -2.82
N GLU A 442 -24.94 -1.25 -2.40
CA GLU A 442 -25.33 -2.09 -1.26
C GLU A 442 -25.33 -1.30 0.05
N ILE A 443 -24.34 -0.42 0.27
CA ILE A 443 -24.28 0.46 1.44
C ILE A 443 -25.45 1.45 1.44
N ARG A 444 -25.77 2.06 0.29
CA ARG A 444 -26.95 2.95 0.15
C ARG A 444 -28.25 2.23 0.49
N ARG A 445 -28.47 1.03 -0.08
CA ARG A 445 -29.67 0.23 0.21
C ARG A 445 -29.81 -0.08 1.70
N LYS A 446 -28.71 -0.42 2.36
CA LYS A 446 -28.71 -0.69 3.81
C LYS A 446 -29.00 0.58 4.61
N TRP A 447 -28.49 1.73 4.18
CA TRP A 447 -28.79 3.01 4.82
C TRP A 447 -30.27 3.41 4.65
N ASP A 448 -30.83 3.27 3.44
CA ASP A 448 -32.25 3.56 3.16
C ASP A 448 -33.20 2.64 3.95
N ALA A 449 -32.77 1.40 4.23
CA ALA A 449 -33.54 0.43 5.00
C ALA A 449 -33.49 0.66 6.53
N ASP A 450 -32.55 1.46 7.05
CA ASP A 450 -32.43 1.85 8.47
C ASP A 450 -32.36 3.39 8.63
N PRO A 451 -33.45 4.13 8.30
CA PRO A 451 -33.45 5.58 8.35
C PRO A 451 -33.34 6.08 9.81
N PRO A 452 -32.64 7.20 10.08
CA PRO A 452 -32.44 7.74 11.42
C PRO A 452 -33.74 7.97 12.22
N SER A 453 -34.85 8.23 11.54
CA SER A 453 -36.19 8.42 12.13
C SER A 453 -36.78 7.16 12.79
N SER A 454 -36.20 5.99 12.56
CA SER A 454 -36.63 4.72 13.18
C SER A 454 -35.95 4.44 14.54
N ARG A 455 -35.00 5.29 14.95
CA ARG A 455 -34.19 5.07 16.15
C ARG A 455 -34.81 5.76 17.37
N GLY A 456 -35.62 5.02 18.12
CA GLY A 456 -35.95 5.38 19.51
C GLY A 456 -34.69 5.42 20.38
N ALA A 457 -34.76 6.05 21.55
CA ALA A 457 -33.65 6.34 22.49
C ALA A 457 -32.84 5.12 23.02
N SER A 458 -33.00 3.93 22.42
CA SER A 458 -32.29 2.70 22.74
C SER A 458 -31.89 1.85 21.50
N GLY A 459 -31.94 2.39 20.27
CA GLY A 459 -31.83 1.60 19.04
C GLY A 459 -30.42 1.47 18.43
N SER A 460 -29.94 0.23 18.26
CA SER A 460 -28.76 -0.16 17.50
C SER A 460 -28.85 0.24 16.02
N GLY A 461 -27.98 1.14 15.55
CA GLY A 461 -27.99 1.65 14.17
C GLY A 461 -26.89 1.10 13.27
N PHE A 462 -27.16 1.09 11.96
CA PHE A 462 -26.29 0.66 10.83
C PHE A 462 -24.82 1.14 10.86
N TRP A 463 -24.53 2.27 11.51
CA TRP A 463 -23.18 2.84 11.61
C TRP A 463 -22.36 2.33 12.81
N ARG A 464 -22.87 1.36 13.60
CA ARG A 464 -22.00 0.63 14.53
C ARG A 464 -21.16 -0.38 13.73
N ILE A 465 -19.88 -0.06 13.56
CA ILE A 465 -18.85 -1.07 13.25
C ILE A 465 -19.01 -2.18 14.30
N PRO A 466 -19.18 -3.47 13.92
CA PRO A 466 -19.36 -4.54 14.89
C PRO A 466 -18.19 -4.56 15.86
N THR A 467 -18.41 -4.13 17.10
CA THR A 467 -17.41 -4.31 18.16
C THR A 467 -17.43 -5.80 18.52
N GLY A 468 -16.56 -6.57 17.89
CA GLY A 468 -16.16 -7.86 18.44
C GLY A 468 -15.60 -7.63 19.83
N SER A 469 -16.36 -8.05 20.85
CA SER A 469 -16.10 -7.90 22.29
C SER A 469 -16.17 -6.48 22.87
N SER A 470 -16.90 -6.39 23.98
CA SER A 470 -17.18 -5.18 24.75
C SER A 470 -15.93 -4.51 25.31
N LEU A 471 -15.54 -3.37 24.74
CA LEU A 471 -14.62 -2.41 25.38
C LEU A 471 -15.45 -1.37 26.13
N SER A 472 -15.60 -1.57 27.44
CA SER A 472 -16.10 -0.55 28.35
C SER A 472 -15.03 0.52 28.52
N TRP A 473 -15.32 1.74 28.07
CA TRP A 473 -14.51 2.93 28.34
C TRP A 473 -14.60 3.29 29.82
N ASN A 474 -13.67 2.79 30.65
CA ASN A 474 -13.54 3.23 32.03
C ASN A 474 -12.53 4.38 32.12
N ARG A 475 -12.97 5.45 32.80
CA ARG A 475 -12.31 6.72 33.06
C ARG A 475 -10.83 6.54 33.47
N ALA A 476 -9.91 7.13 32.70
CA ALA A 476 -8.58 7.45 33.20
C ALA A 476 -8.64 8.77 33.98
N GLY A 477 -8.24 8.72 35.26
CA GLY A 477 -8.08 9.89 36.13
C GLY A 477 -6.83 10.73 35.75
N PRO A 478 -6.65 11.90 36.36
CA PRO A 478 -5.63 12.86 35.95
C PRO A 478 -4.21 12.32 36.15
N PHE A 479 -3.41 12.41 35.09
CA PHE A 479 -1.99 12.06 35.07
C PHE A 479 -1.20 12.86 36.12
N ARG A 480 -0.51 12.15 37.02
CA ARG A 480 0.55 12.70 37.86
C ARG A 480 1.84 12.80 37.05
N ARG A 481 2.39 14.00 36.97
CA ARG A 481 3.81 14.24 36.60
C ARG A 481 4.70 13.54 37.61
N ASN A 482 5.56 12.64 37.15
CA ASN A 482 6.81 12.30 37.83
C ASN A 482 7.95 12.63 36.88
N GLY A 483 8.67 13.70 37.18
CA GLY A 483 10.02 13.88 36.67
C GLY A 483 11.00 13.12 37.55
N SER A 484 12.07 12.61 36.95
CA SER A 484 13.44 12.76 37.46
C SER A 484 14.45 12.02 36.59
N ARG A 485 15.45 12.78 36.15
CA ARG A 485 16.80 12.44 35.64
C ARG A 485 16.92 11.96 34.20
#